data_AF-I0QPB3-F1
#
_entry.id   AF-I0QPB3-F1
#
_cell.length_a   1.000
_cell.length_b   1.000
_cell.length_c   1.000
_cell.angle_alpha   90.00
_cell.angle_beta   90.00
_cell.angle_gamma   90.00
#
_symmetry.space_group_name_H-M   'P 1'
#
loop_
_entity.id
_entity.type
_entity.pdbx_description
1 polymer ?
#
loop_
_entity_poly.entity_id
_entity_poly.type
_entity_poly.pdbx_seq_one_letter_code
_entity_poly.pdbx_strand_id
1 'polypeptide(L)'
;MSRLVSGFRSVNMIRKERALTNDEIFRHVPSIFSDDKHDSRSERYTYIPTITILDKLRAEGFQPFFACQTRVRDQGRVGHAKHMLRLRRQGEILGAEVP
;
A
#
# COMPACT_ATOMS: atom_id res chain seq x y z
N MET A 1 18.92 -1.15 -23.57
CA MET A 1 18.32 -2.32 -22.87
C MET A 1 17.45 -1.83 -21.72
N SER A 2 16.14 -2.09 -21.73
CA SER A 2 15.24 -1.69 -20.64
C SER A 2 15.44 -2.59 -19.41
N ARG A 3 16.03 -2.05 -18.35
CA ARG A 3 16.28 -2.76 -17.09
C ARG A 3 14.96 -3.28 -16.49
N LEU A 4 14.80 -4.60 -16.41
CA LEU A 4 13.58 -5.32 -15.99
C LEU A 4 13.33 -5.33 -14.46
N VAL A 5 13.78 -4.31 -13.73
CA VAL A 5 13.58 -4.29 -12.27
C VAL A 5 12.27 -3.56 -11.94
N SER A 6 11.27 -4.32 -11.48
CA SER A 6 10.08 -3.78 -10.81
C SER A 6 10.45 -3.30 -9.41
N GLY A 7 10.90 -2.05 -9.33
CA GLY A 7 11.20 -1.39 -8.06
C GLY A 7 10.13 -0.36 -7.71
N PHE A 8 10.06 0.01 -6.44
CA PHE A 8 9.37 1.23 -5.99
C PHE A 8 10.19 2.45 -6.44
N ARG A 9 10.21 2.73 -7.75
CA ARG A 9 10.80 3.95 -8.30
C ARG A 9 9.99 5.16 -7.84
N SER A 10 10.52 6.38 -8.02
CA SER A 10 9.88 7.68 -7.67
C SER A 10 8.47 7.92 -8.22
N VAL A 11 7.91 7.00 -8.98
CA VAL A 11 6.63 7.11 -9.66
C VAL A 11 5.52 6.46 -8.84
N ASN A 12 4.44 7.19 -8.61
CA ASN A 12 3.27 6.81 -7.82
C ASN A 12 3.57 6.63 -6.32
N MET A 13 4.26 7.60 -5.72
CA MET A 13 4.40 7.69 -4.26
C MET A 13 3.72 8.94 -3.71
N ILE A 14 3.26 8.85 -2.47
CA ILE A 14 2.79 9.97 -1.67
C ILE A 14 3.41 9.86 -0.27
N ARG A 15 3.84 11.01 0.26
CA ARG A 15 4.27 11.17 1.65
C ARG A 15 3.63 12.44 2.20
N LYS A 16 3.09 12.38 3.41
CA LYS A 16 2.55 13.53 4.13
C LYS A 16 3.01 13.50 5.59
N GLU A 17 3.01 14.67 6.24
CA GLU A 17 3.28 14.79 7.68
C GLU A 17 2.06 14.42 8.53
N ARG A 18 0.87 14.41 7.93
CA ARG A 18 -0.37 13.87 8.49
C ARG A 18 -0.70 12.49 7.91
N ALA A 19 -1.63 11.79 8.54
CA ALA A 19 -2.18 10.55 8.03
C ALA A 19 -2.78 10.72 6.62
N LEU A 20 -2.59 9.70 5.77
CA LEU A 20 -3.15 9.62 4.43
C LEU A 20 -4.62 9.20 4.48
N THR A 21 -5.43 9.90 3.70
CA THR A 21 -6.85 9.58 3.49
C THR A 21 -7.01 8.40 2.53
N ASN A 22 -8.17 7.75 2.54
CA ASN A 22 -8.44 6.66 1.59
C ASN A 22 -8.38 7.12 0.13
N ASP A 23 -8.90 8.31 -0.17
CA ASP A 23 -8.84 8.86 -1.54
C ASP A 23 -7.41 9.10 -2.02
N GLU A 24 -6.53 9.54 -1.11
CA GLU A 24 -5.11 9.69 -1.41
C GLU A 24 -4.43 8.34 -1.64
N ILE A 25 -4.72 7.35 -0.79
CA ILE A 25 -4.18 5.99 -0.96
C ILE A 25 -4.70 5.39 -2.26
N PHE A 26 -5.99 5.56 -2.59
CA PHE A 26 -6.61 5.03 -3.79
C PHE A 26 -5.95 5.57 -5.06
N ARG A 27 -5.70 6.89 -5.10
CA ARG A 27 -5.05 7.54 -6.24
C ARG A 27 -3.62 7.06 -6.49
N HIS A 28 -2.88 6.69 -5.45
CA HIS A 28 -1.47 6.31 -5.57
C HIS A 28 -1.23 4.79 -5.55
N VAL A 29 -2.07 4.06 -4.84
CA VAL A 29 -1.94 2.65 -4.50
C VAL A 29 -3.31 1.95 -4.59
N PRO A 30 -3.93 1.89 -5.78
CA PRO A 30 -5.23 1.27 -5.94
C PRO A 30 -5.24 -0.23 -5.61
N SER A 31 -4.08 -0.91 -5.61
CA SER A 31 -4.02 -2.35 -5.31
C SER A 31 -4.40 -2.73 -3.88
N ILE A 32 -4.36 -1.78 -2.95
CA ILE A 32 -4.80 -2.00 -1.56
C ILE A 32 -6.31 -2.28 -1.49
N PHE A 33 -7.07 -1.73 -2.44
CA PHE A 33 -8.54 -1.79 -2.49
C PHE A 33 -9.06 -2.90 -3.40
N SER A 34 -8.21 -3.82 -3.85
CA SER A 34 -8.72 -5.00 -4.57
C SER A 34 -9.42 -5.92 -3.58
N ASP A 35 -10.64 -6.32 -3.92
CA ASP A 35 -11.46 -7.17 -3.07
C ASP A 35 -11.11 -8.66 -3.22
N ASP A 36 -10.42 -9.02 -4.30
CA ASP A 36 -10.13 -10.41 -4.62
C ASP A 36 -8.69 -10.66 -5.07
N LYS A 37 -8.30 -11.95 -5.10
CA LYS A 37 -7.01 -12.35 -5.68
C LYS A 37 -7.03 -12.26 -7.20
N HIS A 38 -5.86 -12.06 -7.78
CA HIS A 38 -5.68 -12.22 -9.22
C HIS A 38 -5.93 -13.67 -9.63
N ASP A 39 -6.57 -13.90 -10.79
CA ASP A 39 -6.93 -15.23 -11.33
C ASP A 39 -5.75 -16.19 -11.46
N SER A 40 -4.53 -15.67 -11.56
CA SER A 40 -3.30 -16.48 -11.57
C SER A 40 -2.97 -17.14 -10.22
N ARG A 41 -3.73 -16.87 -9.16
CA ARG A 41 -3.49 -17.42 -7.81
C ARG A 41 -4.30 -18.70 -7.65
N SER A 42 -3.68 -19.72 -7.05
CA SER A 42 -4.35 -21.01 -6.82
C SER A 42 -5.54 -20.88 -5.88
N GLU A 43 -6.45 -21.84 -5.93
CA GLU A 43 -7.61 -21.92 -5.03
C GLU A 43 -7.21 -21.93 -3.55
N ARG A 44 -6.08 -22.57 -3.22
CA ARG A 44 -5.53 -22.64 -1.85
C ARG A 44 -5.03 -21.29 -1.31
N TYR A 45 -4.86 -20.28 -2.16
CA TYR A 45 -4.47 -18.95 -1.73
C TYR A 45 -5.69 -18.20 -1.18
N THR A 46 -5.73 -18.03 0.13
CA THR A 46 -6.72 -17.21 0.83
C THR A 46 -6.29 -15.76 0.77
N TYR A 47 -7.07 -14.94 0.06
CA TYR A 47 -6.82 -13.52 -0.04
C TYR A 47 -7.55 -12.76 1.06
N ILE A 48 -6.85 -11.79 1.64
CA ILE A 48 -7.43 -10.82 2.56
C ILE A 48 -7.13 -9.46 1.94
N PRO A 49 -8.17 -8.66 1.60
CA PRO A 49 -7.96 -7.32 1.08
C PRO A 49 -7.09 -6.49 2.01
N THR A 50 -6.12 -5.76 1.44
CA THR A 50 -5.17 -5.00 2.27
C THR A 50 -5.86 -3.85 2.98
N ILE A 51 -6.91 -3.27 2.40
CA ILE A 51 -7.72 -2.24 3.06
C ILE A 51 -8.31 -2.74 4.39
N THR A 52 -8.78 -3.99 4.45
CA THR A 52 -9.29 -4.60 5.69
C THR A 52 -8.20 -4.68 6.77
N ILE A 53 -6.97 -5.00 6.39
CA ILE A 53 -5.83 -5.03 7.32
C ILE A 53 -5.49 -3.60 7.77
N LEU A 54 -5.47 -2.64 6.84
CA LEU A 54 -5.18 -1.24 7.14
C LEU A 54 -6.21 -0.61 8.09
N ASP A 55 -7.49 -0.90 7.91
CA ASP A 55 -8.55 -0.36 8.77
C ASP A 55 -8.46 -0.93 10.19
N LYS A 56 -8.12 -2.21 10.35
CA LYS A 56 -7.81 -2.79 11.67
C LYS A 56 -6.58 -2.13 12.30
N LEU A 57 -5.52 -1.92 11.54
CA LEU A 57 -4.31 -1.24 12.03
C LEU A 57 -4.60 0.21 12.45
N ARG A 58 -5.48 0.92 11.73
CA ARG A 58 -5.94 2.26 12.11
C ARG A 58 -6.74 2.25 13.41
N ALA A 59 -7.57 1.25 13.64
CA ALA A 59 -8.29 1.08 14.90
C ALA A 59 -7.33 0.87 16.08
N GLU A 60 -6.21 0.19 15.85
CA GLU A 60 -5.10 0.04 16.82
C GLU A 60 -4.17 1.27 16.90
N GLY A 61 -4.50 2.36 16.21
CA GLY A 61 -3.75 3.62 16.24
C GLY A 61 -2.58 3.72 15.26
N PHE A 62 -2.38 2.76 14.35
CA PHE A 62 -1.37 2.84 13.29
C PHE A 62 -1.93 3.54 12.05
N GLN A 63 -1.36 4.71 11.73
CA GLN A 63 -1.82 5.57 10.64
C GLN A 63 -0.82 5.57 9.48
N PRO A 64 -1.26 5.56 8.21
CA PRO A 64 -0.37 5.60 7.05
C PRO A 64 0.13 7.02 6.75
N PHE A 65 1.44 7.20 6.55
CA PHE A 65 2.07 8.49 6.20
C PHE A 65 2.82 8.45 4.86
N PHE A 66 3.02 7.25 4.34
CA PHE A 66 3.63 7.00 3.04
C PHE A 66 2.92 5.85 2.35
N ALA A 67 2.69 5.99 1.05
CA ALA A 67 2.16 4.93 0.21
C ALA A 67 2.83 4.99 -1.17
N CYS A 68 3.20 3.84 -1.73
CA CYS A 68 3.58 3.75 -3.13
C CYS A 68 3.26 2.39 -3.75
N GLN A 69 3.18 2.35 -5.08
CA GLN A 69 2.91 1.13 -5.84
C GLN A 69 3.88 1.00 -7.02
N THR A 70 4.29 -0.22 -7.34
CA THR A 70 5.07 -0.47 -8.55
C THR A 70 4.24 -0.23 -9.81
N ARG A 71 4.86 0.32 -10.86
CA ARG A 71 4.25 0.32 -12.19
C ARG A 71 4.17 -1.09 -12.74
N VAL A 72 3.03 -1.43 -13.31
CA VAL A 72 2.82 -2.67 -14.08
C VAL A 72 2.81 -2.34 -15.57
N ARG A 73 3.25 -3.30 -16.39
CA ARG A 73 3.17 -3.18 -17.86
C ARG A 73 1.79 -3.54 -18.38
N ASP A 74 1.18 -4.53 -17.73
CA ASP A 74 -0.14 -5.05 -18.02
C ASP A 74 -1.16 -4.29 -17.16
N GLN A 75 -2.08 -3.59 -17.81
CA GLN A 75 -3.12 -2.79 -17.14
C GLN A 75 -4.07 -3.67 -16.31
N GLY A 76 -4.28 -4.93 -16.70
CA GLY A 76 -5.08 -5.88 -15.92
C GLY A 76 -4.47 -6.22 -14.56
N ARG A 77 -3.20 -5.90 -14.33
CA ARG A 77 -2.49 -6.19 -13.07
C ARG A 77 -2.39 -4.99 -12.13
N VAL A 78 -2.98 -3.84 -12.45
CA VAL A 78 -2.88 -2.62 -11.62
C VAL A 78 -3.44 -2.86 -10.22
N GLY A 79 -4.57 -3.57 -10.10
CA GLY A 79 -5.18 -3.96 -8.83
C GLY A 79 -4.37 -4.96 -8.00
N HIS A 80 -3.38 -5.64 -8.59
CA HIS A 80 -2.57 -6.64 -7.89
C HIS A 80 -1.07 -6.29 -7.90
N ALA A 81 -0.75 -5.04 -8.23
CA ALA A 81 0.60 -4.56 -8.22
C ALA A 81 1.14 -4.47 -6.79
N LYS A 82 2.45 -4.68 -6.64
CA LYS A 82 3.14 -4.59 -5.35
C LYS A 82 3.00 -3.17 -4.79
N HIS A 83 2.53 -3.06 -3.56
CA HIS A 83 2.42 -1.80 -2.83
C HIS A 83 3.33 -1.77 -1.59
N MET A 84 3.58 -0.58 -1.08
CA MET A 84 4.27 -0.33 0.17
C MET A 84 3.55 0.76 0.93
N LEU A 85 3.26 0.51 2.20
CA LEU A 85 2.78 1.48 3.17
C LEU A 85 3.86 1.69 4.25
N ARG A 86 3.99 2.91 4.77
CA ARG A 86 4.69 3.13 6.05
C ARG A 86 3.70 3.72 7.04
N LEU A 87 3.55 2.99 8.15
CA LEU A 87 2.64 3.34 9.23
C LEU A 87 3.43 3.95 10.38
N ARG A 88 2.76 4.78 11.19
CA ARG A 88 3.26 5.30 12.46
C ARG A 88 2.13 5.28 13.48
N ARG A 89 2.46 5.10 14.75
CA ARG A 89 1.46 5.13 15.82
C ARG A 89 1.01 6.57 16.11
N GLN A 90 -0.27 6.77 16.31
CA GLN A 90 -0.84 8.05 16.73
C GLN A 90 -0.29 8.41 18.12
N GLY A 91 0.34 9.60 18.25
CA GLY A 91 1.01 10.05 19.47
C GLY A 91 2.55 9.94 19.45
N GLU A 92 3.12 9.06 18.63
CA GLU A 92 4.59 8.94 18.43
C GLU A 92 5.08 9.74 17.20
N ILE A 93 4.23 10.58 16.62
CA ILE A 93 4.51 11.31 15.37
C ILE A 93 5.70 12.28 15.53
N LEU A 94 5.94 12.76 16.76
CA LEU A 94 7.09 13.59 17.16
C LEU A 94 8.05 12.87 18.14
N GLY A 95 7.80 11.60 18.45
CA GLY A 95 8.58 10.85 19.44
C GLY A 95 9.92 10.39 18.90
N ALA A 96 10.96 10.45 19.73
CA ALA A 96 12.22 9.76 19.48
C ALA A 96 11.95 8.26 19.28
N GLU A 97 12.73 7.60 18.40
CA GLU A 97 12.63 6.16 18.15
C GLU A 97 12.53 5.38 19.47
N VAL A 98 11.57 4.45 19.54
CA VAL A 98 11.46 3.52 20.66
C VAL A 98 12.75 2.68 20.73
N PRO A 99 13.33 2.42 21.93
CA PRO A 99 14.64 1.76 22.09
C PRO A 99 14.79 0.41 21.38
#